data_AF-F4HBS2-F1
#
_entry.id   AF-F4HBS2-F1
#
_cell.length_a   1.000
_cell.length_b   1.000
_cell.length_c   1.000
_cell.angle_alpha   90.00
_cell.angle_beta   90.00
_cell.angle_gamma   90.00
#
_symmetry.space_group_name_H-M   'P 1'
#
loop_
_entity.id
_entity.type
_entity.pdbx_description
1 polymer ?
#
loop_
_entity_poly.entity_id
_entity_poly.type
_entity_poly.pdbx_seq_one_letter_code
_entity_poly.pdbx_strand_id
1 'polypeptide(L)'
;MDYSKGMLEVLTQYQQRLNLDNITPLHCSWEQDWQNVPQADIVVASRSTMVQNLDDTIDKITAKARKRVYLTAITQPSFLDADIFAALNRQPQGFPTYIYWLNRLYQRGIQAELRFINADLSNYQGDYVEFLKSVEFTLGSLNTEEKQCLENFYNERKIKQIPIKHGQPKWAMISWRL
;
A
#
# COMPACT_ATOMS: atom_id res chain seq x y z
N MET A 1 6.90 -14.04 -0.34
CA MET A 1 7.90 -13.41 0.53
C MET A 1 7.21 -12.30 1.28
N ASP A 2 7.37 -12.24 2.60
CA ASP A 2 6.74 -11.22 3.45
C ASP A 2 7.61 -10.99 4.69
N TYR A 3 7.53 -9.81 5.30
CA TYR A 3 8.21 -9.51 6.58
C TYR A 3 7.39 -10.00 7.78
N SER A 4 6.08 -10.17 7.60
CA SER A 4 5.15 -10.63 8.63
C SER A 4 5.15 -12.14 8.72
N LYS A 5 5.68 -12.65 9.85
CA LYS A 5 5.63 -14.08 10.15
C LYS A 5 4.18 -14.60 10.19
N GLY A 6 3.25 -13.83 10.76
CA GLY A 6 1.84 -14.21 10.84
C GLY A 6 1.19 -14.38 9.46
N MET A 7 1.51 -13.53 8.48
CA MET A 7 1.00 -13.69 7.12
C MET A 7 1.54 -14.96 6.45
N LEU A 8 2.80 -15.32 6.70
CA LEU A 8 3.40 -16.55 6.18
C LEU A 8 2.84 -17.81 6.86
N GLU A 9 2.51 -17.74 8.15
CA GLU A 9 1.83 -18.81 8.88
C GLU A 9 0.43 -19.05 8.29
N VAL A 10 -0.32 -17.97 8.02
CA VAL A 10 -1.62 -18.06 7.33
C VAL A 10 -1.45 -18.70 5.95
N LEU A 11 -0.49 -18.24 5.14
CA LEU A 11 -0.19 -18.85 3.82
C LEU A 11 0.07 -20.36 3.95
N THR A 12 0.87 -20.77 4.93
CA THR A 12 1.21 -22.18 5.19
C THR A 12 -0.05 -23.00 5.52
N GLN A 13 -0.98 -22.45 6.31
CA GLN A 13 -2.26 -23.10 6.60
C GLN A 13 -3.09 -23.30 5.32
N TYR A 14 -3.14 -22.30 4.43
CA TYR A 14 -3.83 -22.44 3.15
C TYR A 14 -3.15 -23.48 2.24
N GLN A 15 -1.82 -23.53 2.22
CA GLN A 15 -1.09 -24.56 1.47
C GLN A 15 -1.47 -25.97 1.92
N GLN A 16 -1.48 -26.22 3.24
CA GLN A 16 -1.86 -27.51 3.81
C GLN A 16 -3.32 -27.85 3.49
N ARG A 17 -4.24 -26.89 3.68
CA ARG A 17 -5.68 -27.08 3.44
C ARG A 17 -5.99 -27.37 1.97
N LEU A 18 -5.22 -26.82 1.04
CA LEU A 18 -5.41 -26.97 -0.40
C LEU A 18 -4.47 -28.03 -1.02
N ASN A 19 -3.66 -28.71 -0.22
CA ASN A 19 -2.64 -29.69 -0.66
C ASN A 19 -1.70 -29.15 -1.76
N LEU A 20 -1.16 -27.95 -1.54
CA LEU A 20 -0.23 -27.29 -2.46
C LEU A 20 1.23 -27.46 -1.97
N ASP A 21 2.08 -28.08 -2.80
CA ASP A 21 3.50 -28.34 -2.54
C ASP A 21 4.45 -27.42 -3.33
N ASN A 22 3.91 -26.56 -4.19
CA ASN A 22 4.64 -25.72 -5.13
C ASN A 22 4.83 -24.27 -4.66
N ILE A 23 4.60 -23.99 -3.37
CA ILE A 23 4.76 -22.65 -2.77
C ILE A 23 5.83 -22.72 -1.69
N THR A 24 6.85 -21.87 -1.80
CA THR A 24 7.91 -21.73 -0.80
C THR A 24 7.82 -20.35 -0.14
N PRO A 25 7.33 -20.28 1.11
CA PRO A 25 7.35 -19.05 1.89
C PRO A 25 8.78 -18.59 2.17
N LEU A 26 9.03 -17.28 2.05
CA LEU A 26 10.31 -16.67 2.41
C LEU A 26 10.03 -15.52 3.39
N HIS A 27 10.59 -15.60 4.59
CA HIS A 27 10.52 -14.55 5.59
C HIS A 27 11.65 -13.55 5.34
N CYS A 28 11.32 -12.45 4.66
CA CYS A 28 12.28 -11.43 4.27
C CYS A 28 11.56 -10.11 4.02
N SER A 29 12.13 -8.99 4.49
CA SER A 29 11.64 -7.64 4.23
C SER A 29 12.41 -6.95 3.10
N TRP A 30 11.96 -5.75 2.72
CA TRP A 30 12.68 -4.93 1.74
C TRP A 30 14.04 -4.44 2.26
N GLU A 31 14.13 -4.18 3.55
CA GLU A 31 15.32 -3.62 4.23
C GLU A 31 16.42 -4.66 4.44
N GLN A 32 16.07 -5.95 4.36
CA GLN A 32 17.02 -7.04 4.51
C GLN A 32 17.79 -7.31 3.22
N ASP A 33 18.90 -8.03 3.35
CA ASP A 33 19.69 -8.50 2.22
C ASP A 33 18.94 -9.62 1.46
N TRP A 34 18.93 -9.49 0.14
CA TRP A 34 18.29 -10.42 -0.79
C TRP A 34 19.28 -11.38 -1.45
N GLN A 35 20.54 -11.46 -1.01
CA GLN A 35 21.54 -12.36 -1.61
C GLN A 35 21.01 -13.80 -1.76
N ASN A 36 20.34 -14.32 -0.73
CA ASN A 36 19.77 -15.68 -0.71
C ASN A 36 18.36 -15.80 -1.32
N VAL A 37 17.74 -14.70 -1.76
CA VAL A 37 16.46 -14.74 -2.45
C VAL A 37 16.68 -15.28 -3.88
N PRO A 38 16.01 -16.36 -4.30
CA PRO A 38 16.20 -16.92 -5.64
C PRO A 38 15.70 -15.98 -6.72
N GLN A 39 16.29 -16.09 -7.92
CA GLN A 39 15.75 -15.43 -9.10
C GLN A 39 14.50 -16.17 -9.61
N ALA A 40 13.57 -15.42 -10.16
CA ALA A 40 12.36 -15.93 -10.80
C ALA A 40 12.17 -15.32 -12.19
N ASP A 41 11.38 -15.97 -13.04
CA ASP A 41 11.03 -15.41 -14.34
C ASP A 41 10.28 -14.07 -14.21
N ILE A 42 9.40 -13.99 -13.23
CA ILE A 42 8.57 -12.82 -12.95
C ILE A 42 8.67 -12.48 -11.46
N VAL A 43 8.86 -11.21 -11.16
CA VAL A 43 8.72 -10.66 -9.80
C VAL A 43 7.46 -9.81 -9.73
N VAL A 44 6.65 -10.03 -8.68
CA VAL A 44 5.42 -9.26 -8.41
C VAL A 44 5.50 -8.63 -7.03
N ALA A 45 5.48 -7.31 -6.96
CA ALA A 45 5.40 -6.52 -5.73
C ALA A 45 4.00 -5.90 -5.61
N SER A 46 3.06 -6.65 -5.03
CA SER A 46 1.66 -6.22 -4.91
C SER A 46 1.43 -5.46 -3.61
N ARG A 47 1.11 -4.17 -3.71
CA ARG A 47 0.76 -3.27 -2.59
C ARG A 47 1.79 -3.24 -1.45
N SER A 48 3.04 -3.51 -1.79
CA SER A 48 4.18 -3.58 -0.86
C SER A 48 5.26 -2.54 -1.16
N THR A 49 4.95 -1.52 -1.98
CA THR A 49 5.95 -0.60 -2.55
C THR A 49 6.07 0.75 -1.82
N MET A 50 5.56 0.84 -0.59
CA MET A 50 5.87 1.96 0.31
C MET A 50 7.22 1.67 0.97
N VAL A 51 8.29 1.95 0.24
CA VAL A 51 9.67 1.64 0.60
C VAL A 51 10.45 2.90 0.94
N GLN A 52 11.46 2.78 1.78
CA GLN A 52 12.31 3.91 2.17
C GLN A 52 13.29 4.34 1.08
N ASN A 53 13.80 3.38 0.30
CA ASN A 53 14.79 3.62 -0.75
C ASN A 53 14.32 3.04 -2.09
N LEU A 54 13.86 3.90 -2.99
CA LEU A 54 13.38 3.48 -4.31
C LEU A 54 14.48 2.84 -5.16
N ASP A 55 15.72 3.32 -5.09
CA ASP A 55 16.81 2.79 -5.93
C ASP A 55 17.20 1.38 -5.53
N ASP A 56 17.44 1.16 -4.24
CA ASP A 56 17.72 -0.16 -3.70
C ASP A 56 16.58 -1.13 -4.01
N THR A 57 15.34 -0.68 -3.91
CA THR A 57 14.17 -1.49 -4.23
C THR A 57 14.11 -1.85 -5.72
N ILE A 58 14.37 -0.89 -6.62
CA ILE A 58 14.46 -1.14 -8.07
C ILE A 58 15.60 -2.11 -8.37
N ASP A 59 16.77 -1.95 -7.75
CA ASP A 59 17.93 -2.84 -7.92
C ASP A 59 17.59 -4.26 -7.51
N LYS A 60 17.02 -4.43 -6.32
CA LYS A 60 16.63 -5.73 -5.76
C LYS A 60 15.67 -6.48 -6.68
N ILE A 61 14.55 -5.86 -7.07
CA ILE A 61 13.57 -6.55 -7.92
C ILE A 61 14.06 -6.80 -9.34
N THR A 62 14.86 -5.89 -9.89
CA THR A 62 15.48 -6.06 -11.21
C THR A 62 16.47 -7.22 -11.19
N ALA A 63 17.30 -7.32 -10.14
CA ALA A 63 18.25 -8.42 -9.98
C ALA A 63 17.59 -9.79 -9.75
N LYS A 64 16.36 -9.81 -9.21
CA LYS A 64 15.61 -11.06 -8.94
C LYS A 64 14.65 -11.48 -10.03
N ALA A 65 14.32 -10.62 -10.98
CA ALA A 65 13.54 -10.99 -12.16
C ALA A 65 14.46 -11.41 -13.32
N ARG A 66 14.01 -12.35 -14.15
CA ARG A 66 14.69 -12.72 -15.41
C ARG A 66 14.01 -12.17 -16.65
N LYS A 67 12.68 -11.99 -16.60
CA LYS A 67 11.90 -11.57 -17.77
C LYS A 67 11.12 -10.28 -17.53
N ARG A 68 10.45 -10.16 -16.37
CA ARG A 68 9.56 -9.02 -16.12
C ARG A 68 9.33 -8.74 -14.65
N VAL A 69 9.16 -7.46 -14.32
CA VAL A 69 8.70 -7.00 -13.01
C VAL A 69 7.30 -6.40 -13.12
N TYR A 70 6.45 -6.67 -12.13
CA TYR A 70 5.16 -6.01 -11.93
C TYR A 70 5.11 -5.48 -10.51
N LEU A 71 4.63 -4.25 -10.35
CA LEU A 71 4.37 -3.69 -9.03
C LEU A 71 3.07 -2.88 -9.02
N THR A 72 2.47 -2.74 -7.85
CA THR A 72 1.34 -1.83 -7.66
C THR A 72 1.66 -0.74 -6.66
N ALA A 73 1.39 0.50 -7.05
CA ALA A 73 1.58 1.68 -6.23
C ALA A 73 0.26 2.45 -6.05
N ILE A 74 0.17 3.20 -4.97
CA ILE A 74 -0.97 4.05 -4.65
C ILE A 74 -1.10 5.21 -5.66
N THR A 75 -2.32 5.64 -5.92
CA THR A 75 -2.59 6.77 -6.83
C THR A 75 -2.88 8.07 -6.10
N GLN A 76 -3.20 7.98 -4.81
CA GLN A 76 -3.48 9.11 -3.94
C GLN A 76 -2.56 9.05 -2.71
N PRO A 77 -2.20 10.20 -2.14
CA PRO A 77 -1.24 10.26 -1.03
C PRO A 77 -1.82 9.78 0.31
N SER A 78 -3.12 9.47 0.39
CA SER A 78 -3.76 8.99 1.62
C SER A 78 -4.77 7.89 1.32
N PHE A 79 -5.01 7.04 2.32
CA PHE A 79 -6.07 6.03 2.32
C PHE A 79 -7.35 6.56 3.01
N LEU A 80 -7.28 7.70 3.69
CA LEU A 80 -8.44 8.29 4.38
C LEU A 80 -9.48 8.81 3.38
N ASP A 81 -10.74 8.89 3.84
CA ASP A 81 -11.80 9.57 3.12
C ASP A 81 -11.41 11.02 2.82
N ALA A 82 -11.62 11.46 1.57
CA ALA A 82 -11.38 12.84 1.16
C ALA A 82 -12.18 13.84 2.00
N ASP A 83 -13.37 13.43 2.46
CA ASP A 83 -14.24 14.29 3.26
C ASP A 83 -13.68 14.57 4.67
N ILE A 84 -12.76 13.73 5.18
CA ILE A 84 -12.06 13.99 6.45
C ILE A 84 -11.14 15.20 6.31
N PHE A 85 -10.43 15.31 5.17
CA PHE A 85 -9.56 16.46 4.91
C PHE A 85 -10.35 17.77 4.85
N ALA A 86 -11.53 17.73 4.21
CA ALA A 86 -12.44 18.88 4.18
C ALA A 86 -12.94 19.25 5.59
N ALA A 87 -13.33 18.26 6.41
CA ALA A 87 -13.78 18.50 7.78
C ALA A 87 -12.70 19.10 8.69
N LEU A 88 -11.44 18.73 8.46
CA LEU A 88 -10.29 19.23 9.23
C LEU A 88 -9.64 20.46 8.62
N ASN A 89 -10.12 20.95 7.48
CA ASN A 89 -9.47 21.99 6.68
C ASN A 89 -7.98 21.71 6.42
N ARG A 90 -7.63 20.43 6.19
CA ARG A 90 -6.27 19.99 5.86
C ARG A 90 -6.18 19.63 4.38
N GLN A 91 -5.00 19.81 3.81
CA GLN A 91 -4.68 19.21 2.51
C GLN A 91 -4.18 17.78 2.73
N PRO A 92 -4.39 16.87 1.76
CA PRO A 92 -3.82 15.54 1.83
C PRO A 92 -2.29 15.60 1.64
N GLN A 93 -1.58 15.80 2.75
CA GLN A 93 -0.14 15.54 2.83
C GLN A 93 0.04 14.06 3.16
N GLY A 94 0.77 13.34 2.33
CA GLY A 94 0.92 11.91 2.55
C GLY A 94 1.94 11.25 1.65
N PHE A 95 1.69 9.99 1.35
CA PHE A 95 2.67 9.08 0.78
C PHE A 95 3.04 9.43 -0.67
N PRO A 96 4.29 9.19 -1.10
CA PRO A 96 4.69 9.23 -2.49
C PRO A 96 3.81 8.29 -3.33
N THR A 97 3.22 8.82 -4.40
CA THR A 97 2.36 8.03 -5.29
C THR A 97 3.18 7.35 -6.39
N TYR A 98 2.50 6.58 -7.23
CA TYR A 98 3.06 5.90 -8.40
C TYR A 98 3.94 6.77 -9.31
N ILE A 99 3.76 8.10 -9.32
CA ILE A 99 4.53 8.99 -10.17
C ILE A 99 6.02 9.01 -9.78
N TYR A 100 6.34 8.81 -8.51
CA TYR A 100 7.73 8.71 -8.04
C TYR A 100 8.42 7.48 -8.63
N TRP A 101 7.71 6.35 -8.68
CA TRP A 101 8.19 5.13 -9.32
C TRP A 101 8.47 5.33 -10.81
N LEU A 102 7.51 5.89 -11.56
CA LEU A 102 7.68 6.12 -13.00
C LEU A 102 8.82 7.09 -13.31
N ASN A 103 8.89 8.20 -12.57
CA ASN A 103 9.95 9.18 -12.76
C ASN A 103 11.33 8.57 -12.46
N ARG A 104 11.44 7.75 -11.40
CA ARG A 104 12.72 7.13 -11.06
C ARG A 104 13.13 6.07 -12.06
N LEU A 105 12.21 5.22 -12.51
CA LEU A 105 12.46 4.25 -13.57
C LEU A 105 12.89 4.94 -14.87
N TYR A 106 12.23 6.02 -15.26
CA TYR A 106 12.60 6.83 -16.42
C TYR A 106 14.02 7.41 -16.31
N GLN A 107 14.36 8.00 -15.15
CA GLN A 107 15.72 8.52 -14.89
C GLN A 107 16.80 7.44 -14.99
N ARG A 108 16.45 6.18 -14.70
CA ARG A 108 17.33 5.02 -14.83
C ARG A 108 17.35 4.40 -16.22
N GLY A 109 16.68 5.01 -17.20
CA GLY A 109 16.59 4.50 -18.57
C GLY A 109 15.63 3.32 -18.73
N ILE A 110 14.83 2.98 -17.72
CA ILE A 110 13.89 1.86 -17.75
C ILE A 110 12.54 2.35 -18.31
N GLN A 111 12.16 1.80 -19.46
CA GLN A 111 10.86 2.10 -20.09
C GLN A 111 9.76 1.24 -19.47
N ALA A 112 9.00 1.82 -18.54
CA ALA A 112 7.92 1.13 -17.84
C ALA A 112 6.56 1.35 -18.50
N GLU A 113 5.73 0.31 -18.49
CA GLU A 113 4.31 0.36 -18.82
C GLU A 113 3.49 0.67 -17.57
N LEU A 114 2.50 1.56 -17.70
CA LEU A 114 1.55 1.92 -16.66
C LEU A 114 0.14 1.50 -17.07
N ARG A 115 -0.57 0.82 -16.16
CA ARG A 115 -2.01 0.57 -16.26
C ARG A 115 -2.69 0.88 -14.93
N PHE A 116 -3.90 1.41 -14.98
CA PHE A 116 -4.69 1.64 -13.77
C PHE A 116 -5.68 0.51 -13.53
N ILE A 117 -5.81 0.11 -12.26
CA ILE A 117 -6.77 -0.88 -11.79
C ILE A 117 -7.73 -0.17 -10.84
N ASN A 118 -9.03 -0.20 -11.15
CA ASN A 118 -10.05 0.28 -10.22
C ASN A 118 -10.24 -0.75 -9.10
N ALA A 119 -10.45 -0.27 -7.89
CA ALA A 119 -10.72 -1.10 -6.72
C ALA A 119 -11.94 -0.55 -5.97
N ASP A 120 -12.72 -1.46 -5.41
CA ASP A 120 -13.80 -1.08 -4.51
C ASP A 120 -13.21 -0.58 -3.19
N LEU A 121 -13.73 0.55 -2.72
CA LEU A 121 -13.36 1.08 -1.42
C LEU A 121 -14.03 0.26 -0.32
N SER A 122 -13.31 0.04 0.77
CA SER A 122 -13.93 -0.45 2.00
C SER A 122 -14.52 0.72 2.78
N ASN A 123 -15.39 0.40 3.72
CA ASN A 123 -15.93 1.38 4.65
C ASN A 123 -15.26 1.17 6.01
N TYR A 124 -15.02 2.26 6.71
CA TYR A 124 -14.58 2.23 8.10
C TYR A 124 -15.71 1.67 8.99
N GLN A 125 -15.37 0.71 9.86
CA GLN A 125 -16.34 0.01 10.74
C GLN A 125 -16.04 0.12 12.23
N GLY A 126 -14.91 0.74 12.61
CA GLY A 126 -14.48 0.86 14.00
C GLY A 126 -15.25 1.91 14.80
N ASP A 127 -14.97 1.95 16.10
CA ASP A 127 -15.47 3.01 16.99
C ASP A 127 -14.73 4.35 16.77
N TYR A 128 -15.14 5.40 17.48
CA TYR A 128 -14.50 6.71 17.34
C TYR A 128 -13.04 6.73 17.83
N VAL A 129 -12.70 5.91 18.84
CA VAL A 129 -11.33 5.86 19.39
C VAL A 129 -10.38 5.24 18.38
N GLU A 130 -10.80 4.15 17.74
CA GLU A 130 -10.06 3.54 16.64
C GLU A 130 -9.98 4.48 15.43
N PHE A 131 -11.05 5.24 15.16
CA PHE A 131 -11.11 6.17 14.03
C PHE A 131 -10.11 7.30 14.21
N LEU A 132 -10.10 7.92 15.39
CA LEU A 132 -9.15 8.95 15.76
C LEU A 132 -7.71 8.46 15.63
N LYS A 133 -7.41 7.26 16.16
CA LYS A 133 -6.06 6.67 16.02
C LYS A 133 -5.66 6.47 14.56
N SER A 134 -6.58 6.01 13.71
CA SER A 134 -6.31 5.82 12.28
C SER A 134 -6.03 7.13 11.56
N VAL A 135 -6.72 8.21 11.94
CA VAL A 135 -6.53 9.54 11.36
C VAL A 135 -5.21 10.14 11.88
N GLU A 136 -4.93 10.07 13.18
CA GLU A 136 -3.66 10.54 13.79
C GLU A 136 -2.44 9.80 13.23
N PHE A 137 -2.56 8.50 12.95
CA PHE A 137 -1.49 7.73 12.30
C PHE A 137 -1.11 8.30 10.93
N THR A 138 -2.11 8.78 10.18
CA THR A 138 -1.90 9.28 8.80
C THR A 138 -1.53 10.75 8.78
N LEU A 139 -2.14 11.57 9.63
CA LEU A 139 -2.02 13.04 9.60
C LEU A 139 -1.10 13.60 10.70
N GLY A 140 -0.56 12.74 11.56
CA GLY A 140 0.10 13.15 12.80
C GLY A 140 -0.90 13.63 13.84
N SER A 141 -0.39 14.22 14.92
CA SER A 141 -1.24 14.70 16.02
C SER A 141 -2.28 15.73 15.57
N LEU A 142 -3.51 15.56 16.05
CA LEU A 142 -4.59 16.55 15.89
C LEU A 142 -4.66 17.46 17.12
N ASN A 143 -4.91 18.74 16.91
CA ASN A 143 -5.19 19.68 17.99
C ASN A 143 -6.64 19.52 18.52
N THR A 144 -7.00 20.25 19.57
CA THR A 144 -8.33 20.15 20.20
C THR A 144 -9.48 20.49 19.25
N GLU A 145 -9.33 21.53 18.42
CA GLU A 145 -10.34 21.94 17.45
C GLU A 145 -10.53 20.89 16.36
N GLU A 146 -9.44 20.35 15.83
CA GLU A 146 -9.45 19.28 14.83
C GLU A 146 -10.07 18.00 15.38
N LYS A 147 -9.82 17.66 16.65
CA LYS A 147 -10.47 16.52 17.31
C LYS A 147 -11.98 16.72 17.43
N GLN A 148 -12.43 17.93 17.75
CA GLN A 148 -13.85 18.25 17.80
C GLN A 148 -14.49 18.17 16.41
N CYS A 149 -13.82 18.71 15.38
CA CYS A 149 -14.29 18.60 13.99
C CYS A 149 -14.37 17.14 13.52
N LEU A 150 -13.38 16.32 13.87
CA LEU A 150 -13.36 14.90 13.52
C LEU A 150 -14.49 14.12 14.21
N GLU A 151 -14.75 14.41 15.48
CA GLU A 151 -15.86 13.81 16.24
C GLU A 151 -17.21 14.20 15.64
N ASN A 152 -17.39 15.49 15.33
CA ASN A 152 -18.60 15.99 14.67
C ASN A 152 -18.81 15.30 13.31
N PHE A 153 -17.75 15.19 12.50
CA PHE A 153 -17.76 14.48 11.23
C PHE A 153 -18.18 13.01 11.40
N TYR A 154 -17.57 12.29 12.34
CA TYR A 154 -17.87 10.88 12.60
C TYR A 154 -19.33 10.68 13.02
N ASN A 155 -19.82 11.51 13.95
CA ASN A 155 -21.19 11.45 14.44
C ASN A 155 -22.21 11.81 13.35
N GLU A 156 -21.93 12.83 12.54
CA GLU A 156 -22.77 13.20 11.39
C GLU A 156 -22.91 12.04 10.40
N ARG A 157 -21.79 11.39 10.04
CA ARG A 157 -21.77 10.23 9.13
C ARG A 157 -22.59 9.08 9.67
N LYS A 158 -22.47 8.78 10.97
CA LYS A 158 -23.30 7.76 11.64
C LYS A 158 -24.79 8.10 11.62
N ILE A 159 -25.18 9.31 12.01
CA ILE A 159 -26.58 9.74 12.06
C ILE A 159 -27.22 9.67 10.66
N LYS A 160 -26.50 10.14 9.63
CA LYS A 160 -26.96 10.15 8.24
C LYS A 160 -26.82 8.79 7.54
N GLN A 161 -26.24 7.78 8.21
CA GLN A 161 -25.91 6.47 7.63
C GLN A 161 -25.06 6.57 6.35
N ILE A 162 -24.19 7.58 6.28
CA ILE A 162 -23.25 7.76 5.18
C ILE A 162 -21.95 7.04 5.56
N PRO A 163 -21.49 6.06 4.78
CA PRO A 163 -20.25 5.36 5.08
C PRO A 163 -19.05 6.30 4.99
N ILE A 164 -18.11 6.12 5.92
CA ILE A 164 -16.78 6.73 5.84
C ILE A 164 -15.91 5.80 5.01
N LYS A 165 -15.42 6.26 3.88
CA LYS A 165 -14.64 5.44 2.95
C LYS A 165 -13.21 5.26 3.46
N HIS A 166 -12.61 4.13 3.13
CA HIS A 166 -11.22 3.83 3.42
C HIS A 166 -10.61 3.03 2.26
N GLY A 167 -9.39 3.39 1.86
CA GLY A 167 -8.59 2.63 0.92
C GLY A 167 -8.15 3.46 -0.28
N GLN A 168 -7.64 2.76 -1.30
CA GLN A 168 -7.30 3.35 -2.59
C GLN A 168 -8.35 2.93 -3.63
N PRO A 169 -9.10 3.87 -4.23
CA PRO A 169 -10.11 3.55 -5.25
C PRO A 169 -9.46 3.11 -6.57
N LYS A 170 -8.16 3.42 -6.74
CA LYS A 170 -7.40 3.12 -7.95
C LYS A 170 -5.95 2.81 -7.59
N TRP A 171 -5.40 1.79 -8.22
CA TRP A 171 -4.01 1.38 -8.12
C TRP A 171 -3.32 1.55 -9.45
N ALA A 172 -2.06 1.99 -9.42
CA ALA A 172 -1.19 2.03 -10.58
C ALA A 172 -0.42 0.71 -10.64
N MET A 173 -0.68 -0.10 -11.65
CA MET A 173 0.15 -1.25 -12.00
C MET A 173 1.26 -0.79 -12.94
N ILE A 174 2.50 -0.87 -12.47
CA ILE A 174 3.71 -0.52 -13.21
C ILE A 174 4.45 -1.80 -13.56
N SER A 175 4.96 -1.92 -14.78
CA SER A 175 5.73 -3.10 -15.19
C SER A 175 6.79 -2.77 -16.23
N TRP A 176 7.88 -3.53 -16.27
CA TRP A 176 8.92 -3.39 -17.29
C TRP A 176 9.60 -4.74 -17.55
N ARG A 177 10.14 -4.89 -18.76
CA ARG A 177 10.95 -6.04 -19.18
C ARG A 177 12.43 -5.78 -18.86
N LEU A 178 13.18 -6.86 -18.71
CA LEU A 178 14.62 -6.86 -18.51
C LEU A 178 15.36 -7.24 -19.79
#